data_AF-E2FZR9-F1
#
_entry.id   AF-E2FZR9-F1
#
_cell.length_a   1.000
_cell.length_b   1.000
_cell.length_c   1.000
_cell.angle_alpha   90.00
_cell.angle_beta   90.00
_cell.angle_gamma   90.00
#
_symmetry.space_group_name_H-M   'P 1'
#
loop_
_entity.id
_entity.type
_entity.pdbx_description
1 polymer ?
#
loop_
_entity_poly.entity_id
_entity_poly.type
_entity_poly.pdbx_seq_one_letter_code
_entity_poly.pdbx_strand_id
1 'polypeptide(L)'
;MNWEIKDLMCDIEVMKQKINDVATKHAWFVEDRFAKNELETKREHINFSASYLEHRIQNEHTVELLHVYLKEFGELIQKFHEIEKASSENFGEVSDDAKNVKKA
;
A
#
# COMPACT_ATOMS: atom_id res chain seq x y z
N MET A 1 10.57 7.43 -19.88
CA MET A 1 9.44 7.07 -19.00
C MET A 1 8.43 8.20 -19.07
N ASN A 2 7.17 7.87 -19.40
CA ASN A 2 6.06 8.84 -19.46
C ASN A 2 5.95 9.60 -18.12
N TRP A 3 5.56 10.88 -18.14
CA TRP A 3 5.46 11.69 -16.93
C TRP A 3 4.39 11.15 -15.98
N GLU A 4 3.31 10.56 -16.51
CA GLU A 4 2.25 9.89 -15.73
C GLU A 4 2.77 8.67 -14.97
N ILE A 5 3.69 7.91 -15.59
CA ILE A 5 4.33 6.77 -14.92
C ILE A 5 5.28 7.25 -13.81
N LYS A 6 5.98 8.38 -14.02
CA LYS A 6 6.82 8.97 -12.96
C LYS A 6 5.98 9.43 -11.77
N ASP A 7 4.87 10.11 -12.05
CA ASP A 7 3.91 10.57 -11.04
C ASP A 7 3.34 9.40 -10.24
N LEU A 8 2.85 8.36 -10.93
CA LEU A 8 2.36 7.13 -10.30
C LEU A 8 3.42 6.46 -9.41
N MET A 9 4.69 6.43 -9.84
CA MET A 9 5.77 5.86 -9.03
C MET A 9 6.01 6.68 -7.75
N CYS A 10 5.93 8.00 -7.80
CA CYS A 10 5.98 8.85 -6.61
C CYS A 10 4.84 8.51 -5.63
N ASP A 11 3.60 8.36 -6.14
CA ASP A 11 2.45 7.99 -5.32
C ASP A 11 2.64 6.62 -4.65
N ILE A 12 3.20 5.64 -5.36
CA ILE A 12 3.52 4.31 -4.83
C ILE A 12 4.61 4.39 -3.75
N GLU A 13 5.64 5.21 -3.93
CA GLU A 13 6.67 5.43 -2.91
C GLU A 13 6.10 6.03 -1.63
N VAL A 14 5.21 7.01 -1.75
CA VAL A 14 4.48 7.59 -0.61
C VAL A 14 3.62 6.53 0.08
N MET A 15 2.92 5.68 -0.68
CA MET A 15 2.13 4.59 -0.10
C MET A 15 3.00 3.62 0.70
N LYS A 16 4.15 3.26 0.15
CA LYS A 16 5.13 2.40 0.83
C LYS A 16 5.61 3.01 2.14
N GLN A 17 5.91 4.31 2.14
CA GLN A 17 6.31 5.02 3.37
C GLN A 17 5.20 4.99 4.43
N LYS A 18 3.95 5.28 4.04
CA LYS A 18 2.78 5.19 4.93
C LYS A 18 2.63 3.80 5.58
N ILE A 19 2.75 2.73 4.79
CA ILE A 19 2.68 1.35 5.28
C ILE A 19 3.85 1.05 6.23
N ASN A 20 5.06 1.48 5.86
CA ASN A 20 6.25 1.29 6.70
C ASN A 20 6.13 2.00 8.05
N ASP A 21 5.55 3.20 8.08
CA ASP A 21 5.32 3.94 9.32
C ASP A 21 4.35 3.21 10.25
N VAL A 22 3.28 2.63 9.70
CA VAL A 22 2.33 1.83 10.49
C VAL A 22 2.98 0.57 11.02
N ALA A 23 3.73 -0.16 10.18
CA ALA A 23 4.46 -1.36 10.59
C ALA A 23 5.48 -1.04 11.70
N THR A 24 6.23 0.05 11.56
CA THR A 24 7.23 0.49 12.55
C THR A 24 6.58 0.85 13.88
N LYS A 25 5.50 1.64 13.85
CA LYS A 25 4.76 2.02 15.07
C LYS A 25 4.16 0.80 15.77
N HIS A 26 3.61 -0.14 15.00
CA HIS A 26 3.06 -1.37 15.57
C HIS A 26 4.16 -2.26 16.17
N ALA A 27 5.32 -2.36 15.52
CA ALA A 27 6.46 -3.09 16.06
C ALA A 27 6.93 -2.51 17.41
N TRP A 28 7.09 -1.18 17.51
CA TRP A 28 7.45 -0.53 18.78
C TRP A 28 6.41 -0.75 19.87
N PHE A 29 5.12 -0.70 19.52
CA PHE A 29 4.05 -1.01 20.45
C PHE A 29 4.14 -2.46 20.97
N VAL A 30 4.42 -3.42 20.09
CA VAL A 30 4.57 -4.83 20.47
C VAL A 30 5.82 -5.04 21.34
N GLU A 31 6.96 -4.48 20.96
CA GLU A 31 8.21 -4.59 21.72
C GLU A 31 8.10 -4.01 23.13
N ASP A 32 7.41 -2.87 23.29
CA ASP A 32 7.18 -2.24 24.59
C ASP A 32 6.22 -3.05 25.47
N ARG A 33 5.11 -3.55 24.90
CA ARG A 33 4.04 -4.18 25.68
C ARG A 33 4.17 -5.69 25.85
N PHE A 34 4.93 -6.35 24.99
CA PHE A 34 5.11 -7.81 24.94
C PHE A 34 6.61 -8.18 24.99
N ALA A 35 7.36 -7.51 25.86
CA ALA A 35 8.80 -7.74 26.05
C ALA A 35 9.16 -9.18 26.50
N LYS A 36 8.19 -9.94 27.03
CA LYS A 36 8.34 -11.35 27.41
C LYS A 36 7.28 -12.20 26.73
N ASN A 37 7.66 -13.41 26.36
CA ASN A 37 6.73 -14.40 25.79
C ASN A 37 5.77 -14.98 26.84
N GLU A 38 6.16 -14.94 28.12
CA GLU A 38 5.38 -15.50 29.22
C GLU A 38 5.32 -14.53 30.39
N LEU A 39 4.18 -14.52 31.09
CA LEU A 39 3.98 -13.77 32.32
C LEU A 39 4.12 -14.75 33.49
N GLU A 40 5.10 -14.52 34.36
CA GLU A 40 5.48 -15.46 35.42
C GLU A 40 4.78 -15.12 36.74
N THR A 41 4.57 -13.83 36.99
CA THR A 41 4.07 -13.34 38.27
C THR A 41 2.63 -12.86 38.18
N LYS A 42 1.86 -13.03 39.26
CA LYS A 42 0.49 -12.50 39.35
C LYS A 42 0.40 -11.01 39.01
N ARG A 43 1.42 -10.22 39.38
CA ARG A 43 1.48 -8.79 39.10
C ARG A 43 1.62 -8.51 37.60
N GLU A 44 2.44 -9.26 36.89
CA GLU A 44 2.55 -9.14 35.42
C GLU A 44 1.20 -9.43 34.73
N HIS A 45 0.52 -10.51 35.14
CA HIS A 45 -0.84 -10.84 34.65
C HIS A 45 -1.86 -9.73 34.92
N ILE A 46 -1.83 -9.12 36.10
CA ILE A 46 -2.74 -8.01 36.46
C ILE A 46 -2.42 -6.77 35.62
N ASN A 47 -1.15 -6.40 35.48
CA ASN A 47 -0.75 -5.23 34.69
C ASN A 47 -1.10 -5.40 33.20
N PHE A 48 -0.89 -6.60 32.66
CA PHE A 48 -1.25 -6.95 31.30
C PHE A 48 -2.76 -6.84 31.09
N SER A 49 -3.56 -7.46 31.95
CA SER A 49 -5.02 -7.42 31.84
C SER A 49 -5.60 -6.00 32.04
N ALA A 50 -5.01 -5.19 32.91
CA ALA A 50 -5.37 -3.78 33.08
C ALA A 50 -5.07 -2.94 31.81
N SER A 51 -4.10 -3.35 31.00
CA SER A 51 -3.72 -2.71 29.73
C SER A 51 -4.58 -3.13 28.53
N TYR A 52 -5.46 -4.11 28.69
CA TYR A 52 -6.17 -4.75 27.58
C TYR A 52 -6.90 -3.77 26.65
N LEU A 53 -7.60 -2.78 27.23
CA LEU A 53 -8.38 -1.82 26.45
C LEU A 53 -7.48 -0.98 25.54
N GLU A 54 -6.32 -0.57 26.02
CA GLU A 54 -5.34 0.18 25.23
C GLU A 54 -4.81 -0.67 24.08
N HIS A 55 -4.48 -1.94 24.35
CA HIS A 55 -4.02 -2.87 23.32
C HIS A 55 -5.06 -3.08 22.23
N ARG A 56 -6.32 -3.27 22.63
CA ARG A 56 -7.42 -3.46 21.70
C ARG A 56 -7.60 -2.23 20.80
N ILE A 57 -7.62 -1.04 21.38
CA ILE A 57 -7.77 0.23 20.63
C ILE A 57 -6.61 0.42 19.65
N GLN A 58 -5.37 0.20 20.09
CA GLN A 58 -4.20 0.34 19.23
C GLN A 58 -4.23 -0.63 18.05
N ASN A 59 -4.64 -1.88 18.30
CA ASN A 59 -4.78 -2.89 17.24
C ASN A 59 -5.90 -2.53 16.26
N GLU A 60 -7.04 -2.07 16.75
CA GLU A 60 -8.17 -1.64 15.93
C GLU A 60 -7.76 -0.47 15.01
N HIS A 61 -7.16 0.59 15.55
CA HIS A 61 -6.67 1.71 14.75
C HIS A 61 -5.60 1.30 13.73
N THR A 62 -4.70 0.37 14.10
CA THR A 62 -3.68 -0.15 13.18
C THR A 62 -4.34 -0.86 11.99
N VAL A 63 -5.32 -1.72 12.27
CA VAL A 63 -6.05 -2.48 11.25
C VAL A 63 -6.89 -1.55 10.37
N GLU A 64 -7.61 -0.59 10.94
CA GLU A 64 -8.38 0.40 10.18
C GLU A 64 -7.50 1.19 9.22
N LEU A 65 -6.33 1.64 9.68
CA LEU A 65 -5.40 2.40 8.84
C LEU A 65 -4.82 1.56 7.70
N LEU A 66 -4.53 0.27 7.95
CA LEU A 66 -4.11 -0.66 6.90
C LEU A 66 -5.21 -0.87 5.85
N HIS A 67 -6.49 -0.95 6.25
CA HIS A 67 -7.60 -1.04 5.30
C HIS A 67 -7.70 0.20 4.40
N VAL A 68 -7.50 1.40 4.97
CA VAL A 68 -7.45 2.64 4.18
C VAL A 68 -6.32 2.58 3.15
N TYR A 69 -5.12 2.19 3.57
CA TYR A 69 -3.97 2.11 2.65
C TYR A 69 -4.12 1.01 1.59
N LEU A 70 -4.75 -0.13 1.92
CA LEU A 70 -5.08 -1.15 0.93
C LEU A 70 -6.03 -0.62 -0.14
N LYS A 71 -7.02 0.19 0.26
CA LYS A 71 -7.93 0.84 -0.68
C LYS A 71 -7.18 1.84 -1.57
N GLU A 72 -6.40 2.74 -0.98
CA GLU A 72 -5.60 3.72 -1.73
C GLU A 72 -4.62 3.02 -2.69
N PHE A 73 -3.99 1.91 -2.26
CA PHE A 73 -3.11 1.12 -3.12
C PHE A 73 -3.85 0.47 -4.30
N GLY A 74 -5.09 0.01 -4.09
CA GLY A 74 -5.95 -0.49 -5.16
C GLY A 74 -6.27 0.59 -6.21
N GLU A 75 -6.48 1.83 -5.78
CA GLU A 75 -6.68 2.98 -6.68
C GLU A 75 -5.42 3.26 -7.52
N LEU A 76 -4.22 3.14 -6.95
CA LEU A 76 -2.96 3.26 -7.70
C LEU A 76 -2.78 2.15 -8.73
N ILE A 77 -3.15 0.91 -8.41
CA ILE A 77 -3.16 -0.20 -9.37
C ILE A 77 -4.12 0.09 -10.53
N GLN A 78 -5.30 0.64 -10.23
CA GLN A 78 -6.26 1.01 -11.26
C GLN A 78 -5.71 2.11 -12.19
N LYS A 79 -5.09 3.16 -11.63
CA LYS A 79 -4.39 4.22 -12.39
C LYS A 79 -3.30 3.64 -13.30
N PHE A 80 -2.57 2.62 -12.84
CA PHE A 80 -1.59 1.92 -13.68
C PHE A 80 -2.22 1.25 -14.92
N HIS A 81 -3.30 0.47 -14.73
CA HIS A 81 -3.98 -0.19 -15.84
C HIS A 81 -4.56 0.79 -16.86
N GLU A 82 -5.03 1.97 -16.41
CA GLU A 82 -5.52 3.02 -17.29
C GLU A 82 -4.40 3.57 -18.19
N ILE A 83 -3.22 3.83 -17.61
CA ILE A 83 -2.04 4.27 -18.38
C ILE A 83 -1.59 3.20 -19.37
N GLU A 84 -1.55 1.93 -18.95
CA GLU A 84 -1.16 0.80 -19.81
C GLU A 84 -2.10 0.66 -21.03
N LYS A 85 -3.41 0.75 -20.77
CA LYS A 85 -4.44 0.69 -21.82
C LYS A 85 -4.32 1.86 -22.79
N ALA A 86 -4.21 3.09 -22.30
CA ALA A 86 -4.03 4.27 -23.13
C ALA A 86 -2.74 4.20 -23.96
N SER A 87 -1.65 3.66 -23.39
CA SER A 87 -0.41 3.45 -24.14
C SER A 87 -0.57 2.42 -25.26
N SER A 88 -1.42 1.41 -25.09
CA SER A 88 -1.63 0.35 -26.09
C SER A 88 -2.52 0.79 -27.26
N GLU A 89 -3.54 1.61 -26.99
CA GLU A 89 -4.45 2.15 -28.03
C GLU A 89 -3.74 3.11 -29.00
N ASN A 90 -2.75 3.87 -28.53
CA ASN A 90 -1.95 4.79 -29.34
C ASN A 90 -1.05 4.12 -30.40
N PHE A 91 -0.81 2.81 -30.33
CA PHE A 91 -0.03 2.08 -31.35
C PHE A 91 -0.90 1.50 -32.49
N GLY A 92 -2.23 1.60 -32.39
CA GLY A 92 -3.16 1.02 -33.37
C GLY A 92 -3.44 1.86 -34.62
N GLU A 93 -3.02 3.12 -34.67
CA GLU A 93 -3.42 4.07 -35.74
C GLU A 93 -2.39 4.25 -36.88
N VAL A 94 -1.22 3.59 -36.85
CA VAL A 94 -0.22 3.68 -37.94
C VAL A 94 -0.12 2.36 -38.68
N SER A 95 -1.04 2.09 -39.62
CA SER A 95 -0.78 1.22 -40.78
C SER A 95 -1.96 1.19 -41.77
N ASP A 96 -2.22 2.25 -42.53
CA ASP A 96 -3.03 2.13 -43.76
C ASP A 96 -2.46 2.83 -45.01
N ASP A 97 -1.37 3.61 -44.92
CA ASP A 97 -0.85 4.38 -46.06
C ASP A 97 0.22 3.69 -46.94
N ALA A 98 0.41 2.37 -46.83
CA ALA A 98 1.46 1.66 -47.58
C ALA A 98 0.98 0.90 -48.84
N LYS A 99 -0.28 1.04 -49.30
CA LYS A 99 -0.81 0.18 -50.40
C LYS A 99 -1.11 0.84 -51.74
N ASN A 100 -0.83 2.13 -51.97
CA ASN A 100 -1.15 2.78 -53.25
C ASN A 100 0.02 3.21 -54.14
N VAL A 101 1.16 2.51 -54.10
CA VAL A 101 2.25 2.70 -55.08
C VAL A 101 2.54 1.41 -55.84
N LYS A 102 1.56 0.91 -56.61
CA LYS A 102 1.80 -0.01 -57.75
C LYS A 102 0.76 0.23 -58.85
N LYS A 103 0.85 1.39 -59.51
CA LYS A 103 0.36 1.58 -60.89
C LYS A 103 1.36 2.44 -61.65
N ALA A 104 2.23 1.79 -62.40
CA ALA A 104 2.85 2.27 -63.64
C ALA A 104 3.46 1.05 -64.35
#